data_AF-A0A2N5DSR3-F1
#
_entry.id   AF-A0A2N5DSR3-F1
#
_cell.length_a   1.000
_cell.length_b   1.000
_cell.length_c   1.000
_cell.angle_alpha   90.00
_cell.angle_beta   90.00
_cell.angle_gamma   90.00
#
_symmetry.space_group_name_H-M   'P 1'
#
loop_
_entity.id
_entity.type
_entity.pdbx_description
1 polymer ?
#
loop_
_entity_poly.entity_id
_entity_poly.type
_entity_poly.pdbx_seq_one_letter_code
_entity_poly.pdbx_strand_id
1 'polypeptide(L)'
;MAKVSISEAARLTGKSRTTLHRLIKTGELSTCAGARNSKMLDTSELIRVFGDISSPVHEQPFEQATEQRVTVPPAHNEQVVNSLKQEIEHLRTLVSAQESHIDSLKQSLHLLEHKKDVQQPLPPPVRWWQFWK
;
A
#
# COMPACT_ATOMS: atom_id res chain seq x y z
N MET A 1 9.85 -34.95 -13.17
CA MET A 1 10.11 -33.59 -12.66
C MET A 1 10.64 -33.71 -11.22
N ALA A 2 11.09 -32.61 -10.60
CA ALA A 2 11.71 -32.68 -9.27
C ALA A 2 10.63 -32.90 -8.19
N LYS A 3 10.92 -33.79 -7.23
CA LYS A 3 10.04 -34.03 -6.07
C LYS A 3 10.57 -33.28 -4.86
N VAL A 4 9.71 -32.51 -4.21
CA VAL A 4 10.04 -31.70 -3.04
C VAL A 4 9.18 -32.11 -1.84
N SER A 5 9.70 -31.91 -0.63
CA SER A 5 8.93 -32.12 0.59
C SER A 5 7.88 -31.01 0.75
N ILE A 6 6.87 -31.21 1.61
CA ILE A 6 5.85 -30.18 1.90
C ILE A 6 6.48 -28.92 2.50
N SER A 7 7.50 -29.08 3.36
CA SER A 7 8.25 -27.96 3.92
C SER A 7 9.03 -27.19 2.85
N GLU A 8 9.60 -27.90 1.89
CA GLU A 8 10.31 -27.29 0.78
C GLU A 8 9.34 -26.57 -0.16
N ALA A 9 8.20 -27.19 -0.46
CA ALA A 9 7.13 -26.57 -1.23
C ALA A 9 6.62 -25.28 -0.57
N ALA A 10 6.49 -25.25 0.76
CA ALA A 10 6.13 -24.04 1.50
C ALA A 10 7.16 -22.92 1.30
N ARG A 11 8.46 -23.27 1.31
CA ARG A 11 9.53 -22.32 1.04
C ARG A 11 9.49 -21.83 -0.41
N LEU A 12 9.32 -22.72 -1.38
CA LEU A 12 9.32 -22.40 -2.81
C LEU A 12 8.11 -21.55 -3.24
N THR A 13 6.94 -21.80 -2.64
CA THR A 13 5.69 -21.09 -2.98
C THR A 13 5.47 -19.84 -2.13
N GLY A 14 6.24 -19.66 -1.06
CA GLY A 14 5.99 -18.64 -0.04
C GLY A 14 4.68 -18.84 0.74
N LYS A 15 3.99 -19.97 0.59
CA LYS A 15 2.74 -20.29 1.30
C LYS A 15 2.99 -21.06 2.58
N SER A 16 2.10 -20.91 3.55
CA SER A 16 2.18 -21.66 4.80
C SER A 16 2.00 -23.16 4.56
N ARG A 17 2.64 -23.98 5.40
CA ARG A 17 2.44 -25.44 5.40
C ARG A 17 0.96 -25.82 5.59
N THR A 18 0.23 -25.05 6.41
CA THR A 18 -1.21 -25.26 6.64
C THR A 18 -2.03 -25.09 5.36
N THR A 19 -1.71 -24.10 4.53
CA THR A 19 -2.36 -23.88 3.24
C THR A 19 -2.11 -25.04 2.29
N LEU A 20 -0.87 -25.50 2.20
CA LEU A 20 -0.51 -26.67 1.39
C LEU A 20 -1.26 -27.93 1.84
N HIS A 21 -1.32 -28.21 3.15
CA HIS A 21 -2.10 -29.33 3.67
C HIS A 21 -3.60 -29.23 3.37
N ARG A 22 -4.17 -28.02 3.45
CA ARG A 22 -5.56 -27.78 3.06
C ARG A 22 -5.80 -28.11 1.60
N LEU A 23 -4.94 -27.62 0.70
CA LEU A 23 -5.04 -27.85 -0.75
C LEU A 23 -4.84 -29.32 -1.13
N ILE A 24 -3.97 -30.04 -0.42
CA ILE A 24 -3.83 -31.49 -0.57
C ILE A 24 -5.12 -32.20 -0.13
N LYS A 25 -5.73 -31.76 0.98
CA LYS A 25 -6.97 -32.35 1.49
C LYS A 25 -8.17 -32.06 0.59
N THR A 26 -8.23 -30.89 -0.05
CA THR A 26 -9.27 -30.54 -1.02
C THR A 26 -9.05 -31.18 -2.39
N GLY A 27 -7.88 -31.80 -2.63
CA GLY A 27 -7.54 -32.44 -3.89
C GLY A 27 -7.04 -31.47 -4.97
N GLU A 28 -6.82 -30.21 -4.63
CA GLU A 28 -6.27 -29.21 -5.55
C GLU A 28 -4.79 -29.45 -5.85
N LEU A 29 -4.05 -30.05 -4.90
CA LEU A 29 -2.66 -30.46 -5.05
C LEU A 29 -2.52 -31.98 -4.96
N SER A 30 -1.89 -32.58 -5.96
CA SER A 30 -1.59 -34.01 -5.95
C SER A 30 -0.27 -34.29 -5.21
N THR A 31 -0.28 -35.32 -4.36
CA THR A 31 0.93 -35.82 -3.68
C THR A 31 1.45 -37.08 -4.33
N CYS A 32 2.77 -37.18 -4.47
CA CYS A 32 3.45 -38.39 -4.92
C CYS A 32 4.16 -39.07 -3.75
N ALA A 33 4.30 -40.40 -3.84
CA ALA A 33 5.12 -41.16 -2.91
C ALA A 33 6.62 -40.90 -3.18
N GLY A 34 7.31 -40.48 -2.11
CA GLY A 34 8.75 -40.29 -2.07
C GLY A 34 9.50 -41.51 -1.54
N ALA A 35 10.80 -41.33 -1.32
CA ALA A 35 11.59 -42.33 -0.60
C ALA A 35 10.99 -42.58 0.79
N ARG A 36 10.95 -43.85 1.21
CA ARG A 36 10.39 -44.30 2.49
C ARG A 36 8.91 -43.93 2.71
N ASN A 37 8.08 -43.95 1.67
CA ASN A 37 6.64 -43.62 1.73
C ASN A 37 6.34 -42.22 2.29
N SER A 38 7.28 -41.29 2.17
CA SER A 38 7.04 -39.89 2.52
C SER A 38 6.14 -39.21 1.49
N LYS A 39 5.23 -38.34 1.96
CA LYS A 39 4.39 -37.53 1.06
C LYS A 39 5.22 -36.42 0.46
N MET A 40 5.41 -36.45 -0.85
CA MET A 40 6.14 -35.44 -1.61
C MET A 40 5.22 -34.75 -2.62
N LEU A 41 5.63 -33.59 -3.10
CA LEU A 41 4.96 -32.80 -4.12
C LEU A 41 5.87 -32.69 -5.34
N ASP A 42 5.29 -32.76 -6.53
CA ASP A 42 6.02 -32.49 -7.77
C ASP A 42 6.08 -30.97 -7.99
N THR A 43 7.22 -30.45 -8.46
CA THR A 43 7.34 -29.04 -8.82
C THR A 43 6.37 -28.62 -9.92
N SER A 44 5.96 -29.52 -10.81
CA SER A 44 4.89 -29.25 -11.80
C SER A 44 3.54 -28.94 -11.14
N GLU A 45 3.17 -29.69 -10.11
CA GLU A 45 1.92 -29.45 -9.38
C GLU A 45 1.95 -28.10 -8.66
N LEU A 46 3.11 -27.73 -8.12
CA LEU A 46 3.30 -26.41 -7.54
C LEU A 46 3.17 -25.30 -8.59
N ILE A 47 3.78 -25.48 -9.77
CA ILE A 47 3.69 -24.51 -10.87
C ILE A 47 2.26 -24.41 -11.41
N ARG A 48 1.54 -25.54 -11.50
CA ARG A 48 0.15 -25.58 -11.97
C ARG A 48 -0.78 -24.80 -11.03
N VAL A 49 -0.60 -24.95 -9.72
CA VAL A 49 -1.51 -24.37 -8.71
C VAL A 49 -1.11 -22.95 -8.31
N PHE A 50 0.19 -22.65 -8.24
CA PHE A 50 0.70 -21.38 -7.74
C PHE A 50 1.38 -20.50 -8.80
N GLY A 51 1.56 -20.99 -10.02
CA GLY A 51 2.32 -20.30 -11.07
C GLY A 51 3.83 -20.46 -10.91
N ASP A 52 4.62 -19.59 -11.57
CA ASP A 52 6.07 -19.71 -11.53
C ASP A 52 6.64 -19.57 -10.12
N ILE A 53 7.12 -20.69 -9.59
CA ILE A 53 7.88 -20.78 -8.34
C ILE A 53 9.36 -20.51 -8.60
N SER A 54 9.68 -19.34 -9.18
CA SER A 54 11.06 -18.86 -9.18
C SER A 54 11.42 -18.51 -7.74
N SER A 55 12.51 -19.10 -7.22
CA SER A 55 12.96 -19.01 -5.83
C SER A 55 12.60 -17.68 -5.16
N PRO A 56 11.80 -17.67 -4.08
CA PRO A 56 11.35 -16.43 -3.49
C PRO A 56 12.49 -15.80 -2.68
N VAL A 57 13.00 -14.67 -3.19
CA VAL A 57 13.45 -13.60 -2.30
C VAL A 57 12.18 -13.13 -1.59
N HIS A 58 12.20 -13.31 -0.28
CA HIS A 58 11.16 -13.04 0.69
C HIS A 58 10.38 -11.73 0.41
N GLU A 59 9.06 -11.83 0.26
CA GLU A 59 8.06 -10.89 0.80
C GLU A 59 6.64 -11.38 0.43
N GLN A 60 5.83 -11.69 1.45
CA GLN A 60 4.36 -11.78 1.35
C GLN A 60 3.83 -10.48 1.99
N PRO A 61 2.70 -9.92 1.51
CA PRO A 61 1.40 -10.41 1.97
C PRO A 61 0.47 -10.86 0.84
N PHE A 62 -0.41 -11.78 1.22
CA PHE A 62 -1.47 -12.39 0.45
C PHE A 62 -2.58 -11.38 0.14
N GLU A 63 -2.85 -11.12 -1.14
CA GLU A 63 -4.21 -10.83 -1.65
C GLU A 63 -4.38 -11.43 -3.06
N GLN A 64 -5.60 -11.89 -3.31
CA GLN A 64 -6.03 -12.68 -4.45
C GLN A 64 -6.31 -11.78 -5.66
N ALA A 65 -5.87 -12.17 -6.86
CA ALA A 65 -6.73 -12.29 -8.04
C ALA A 65 -5.90 -12.75 -9.25
N THR A 66 -6.40 -13.80 -9.86
CA THR A 66 -6.23 -14.27 -11.24
C THR A 66 -5.73 -13.22 -12.22
N GLU A 67 -4.53 -13.38 -12.79
CA GLU A 67 -4.24 -12.78 -14.09
C GLU A 67 -3.46 -13.76 -14.98
N GLN A 68 -4.09 -14.06 -16.11
CA GLN A 68 -3.51 -14.75 -17.24
C GLN A 68 -2.15 -14.15 -17.59
N ARG A 69 -1.14 -15.02 -17.66
CA ARG A 69 0.14 -14.71 -18.30
C ARG A 69 -0.07 -14.50 -19.79
N VAL A 70 -0.39 -13.26 -20.16
CA VAL A 70 0.03 -12.70 -21.44
C VAL A 70 1.42 -12.13 -21.18
N THR A 71 2.43 -12.59 -21.91
CA THR A 71 3.77 -12.02 -21.88
C THR A 71 3.68 -10.57 -22.34
N VAL A 72 3.50 -9.64 -21.40
CA VAL A 72 3.56 -8.21 -21.71
C VAL A 72 5.04 -7.82 -21.79
N PRO A 73 5.50 -7.18 -22.88
CA PRO A 73 6.90 -6.82 -23.05
C PRO A 73 7.39 -5.95 -21.88
N PRO A 74 8.68 -6.06 -21.48
CA PRO A 74 9.25 -5.25 -20.39
C PRO A 74 9.04 -3.74 -20.57
N ALA A 75 8.92 -3.27 -21.81
CA ALA A 75 8.59 -1.90 -22.16
C ALA A 75 7.23 -1.41 -21.60
N HIS A 76 6.22 -2.28 -21.49
CA HIS A 76 4.93 -1.91 -20.92
C HIS A 76 5.03 -1.69 -19.41
N ASN A 77 5.78 -2.54 -18.70
CA ASN A 77 6.03 -2.37 -17.27
C ASN A 77 6.81 -1.09 -17.00
N GLU A 78 7.82 -0.77 -17.82
CA GLU A 78 8.53 0.50 -17.73
C GLU A 78 7.62 1.71 -17.98
N GLN A 79 6.72 1.62 -18.96
CA GLN A 79 5.75 2.67 -19.25
C GLN A 79 4.77 2.87 -18.08
N VAL A 80 4.28 1.79 -17.48
CA VAL A 80 3.41 1.84 -16.30
C VAL A 80 4.15 2.46 -15.12
N VAL A 81 5.39 2.05 -14.86
CA VAL A 81 6.23 2.61 -13.79
C VAL A 81 6.47 4.10 -14.00
N ASN A 82 6.75 4.54 -15.23
CA ASN A 82 6.96 5.95 -15.55
C ASN A 82 5.67 6.76 -15.37
N SER A 83 4.53 6.24 -15.80
CA SER A 83 3.23 6.88 -15.60
C SER A 83 2.89 7.02 -14.12
N LEU A 84 3.15 6.00 -13.31
CA LEU A 84 2.92 6.04 -11.86
C LEU A 84 3.84 7.04 -11.17
N LYS A 85 5.11 7.14 -11.59
CA LYS A 85 6.04 8.16 -11.07
C LYS A 85 5.56 9.58 -11.36
N GLN A 86 5.06 9.84 -12.56
CA GLN A 86 4.50 11.14 -12.94
C GLN A 86 3.28 11.49 -12.08
N GLU A 87 2.39 10.53 -11.83
CA GLU A 87 1.22 10.76 -10.98
C GLU A 87 1.63 11.07 -9.54
N ILE A 88 2.63 10.36 -8.99
CA ILE A 88 3.16 10.64 -7.66
C ILE A 88 3.75 12.06 -7.58
N GLU A 89 4.50 12.48 -8.59
CA GLU A 89 5.09 13.82 -8.63
C GLU A 89 4.00 14.91 -8.70
N HIS A 90 3.00 14.69 -9.55
CA HIS A 90 1.85 15.58 -9.68
C HIS A 90 1.06 15.70 -8.37
N LEU A 91 0.73 14.58 -7.74
CA LEU A 91 0.04 14.56 -6.44
C LEU A 91 0.85 15.26 -5.34
N ARG A 92 2.17 15.03 -5.29
CA ARG A 92 3.05 15.73 -4.33
C ARG A 92 3.05 17.23 -4.54
N THR A 93 3.02 17.68 -5.79
CA THR A 93 2.96 19.11 -6.15
C THR A 93 1.64 19.72 -5.69
N LEU A 94 0.51 19.03 -5.92
CA LEU A 94 -0.80 19.46 -5.46
C LEU A 94 -0.88 19.55 -3.93
N VAL A 95 -0.36 18.54 -3.22
CA VAL A 95 -0.33 18.54 -1.75
C VAL A 95 0.49 19.72 -1.24
N SER A 96 1.69 19.95 -1.80
CA SER A 96 2.53 21.08 -1.40
C SER A 96 1.86 22.45 -1.67
N ALA A 97 1.14 22.58 -2.79
CA ALA A 97 0.36 23.78 -3.08
C ALA A 97 -0.79 23.97 -2.09
N GLN A 98 -1.47 22.90 -1.70
CA GLN A 98 -2.53 22.95 -0.68
C GLN A 98 -1.99 23.29 0.71
N GLU A 99 -0.86 22.72 1.12
CA GLU A 99 -0.18 23.06 2.37
C GLU A 99 0.17 24.54 2.42
N SER A 100 0.74 25.06 1.33
CA SER A 100 1.07 26.49 1.21
C SER A 100 -0.18 27.38 1.32
N HIS A 101 -1.30 26.97 0.70
CA HIS A 101 -2.57 27.68 0.80
C HIS A 101 -3.12 27.64 2.24
N ILE A 102 -3.06 26.49 2.91
CA ILE A 102 -3.46 26.33 4.30
C ILE A 102 -2.65 27.28 5.20
N ASP A 103 -1.34 27.37 4.99
CA ASP A 103 -0.48 28.24 5.78
C ASP A 103 -0.78 29.72 5.53
N SER A 104 -1.06 30.12 4.28
CA SER A 104 -1.53 31.48 3.96
C SER A 104 -2.87 31.82 4.64
N LEU A 105 -3.81 30.88 4.67
CA LEU A 105 -5.10 31.06 5.35
C LEU A 105 -4.91 31.18 6.86
N LYS A 106 -4.07 30.33 7.46
CA LYS A 106 -3.73 30.41 8.90
C LYS A 106 -3.13 31.77 9.25
N GLN A 107 -2.18 32.26 8.46
CA GLN A 107 -1.59 33.60 8.66
C GLN A 107 -2.65 34.70 8.59
N SER A 108 -3.54 34.63 7.59
CA SER A 108 -4.64 35.59 7.45
C SER A 108 -5.59 35.56 8.65
N LEU A 109 -5.88 34.37 9.18
CA LEU A 109 -6.73 34.19 10.36
C LEU A 109 -6.09 34.78 11.63
N HIS A 110 -4.79 34.54 11.86
CA HIS A 110 -4.06 35.16 12.98
C HIS A 110 -4.09 36.69 12.92
N LEU A 111 -3.93 37.28 11.73
CA LEU A 111 -4.03 38.74 11.56
C LEU A 111 -5.42 39.28 11.93
N LEU A 112 -6.49 38.54 11.58
CA LEU A 112 -7.85 38.91 11.94
C LEU A 112 -8.11 38.79 13.44
N GLU A 113 -7.57 37.76 14.09
CA GLU A 113 -7.65 37.57 15.54
C GLU A 113 -6.98 38.74 16.28
N HIS A 114 -5.74 39.08 15.92
CA HIS A 114 -5.06 40.23 16.50
C HIS A 114 -5.81 41.55 16.29
N LYS A 115 -6.44 41.76 15.12
CA LYS A 115 -7.27 42.96 14.88
C LYS A 115 -8.52 43.00 15.76
N LYS A 116 -9.12 41.83 16.07
CA LYS A 116 -10.26 41.76 17.01
C LYS A 116 -9.83 42.08 18.44
N ASP A 117 -8.66 41.60 18.88
CA ASP A 117 -8.13 41.91 20.20
C ASP A 117 -7.84 43.41 20.37
N VAL A 118 -7.30 44.05 19.34
CA VAL A 118 -7.09 45.51 19.32
C VAL A 118 -8.43 46.29 19.33
N GLN A 119 -9.53 45.66 18.93
CA GLN A 119 -10.88 46.25 18.97
C GLN A 119 -11.69 45.90 20.23
N GLN A 120 -11.08 45.30 21.27
CA GLN A 120 -11.71 45.25 22.60
C GLN A 120 -12.03 46.67 23.10
N PRO A 121 -13.10 46.83 23.91
CA PRO A 121 -13.88 48.06 23.95
C PRO A 121 -13.04 49.22 24.47
N LEU A 122 -12.79 50.21 23.61
CA LEU A 122 -12.43 51.54 24.08
C LEU A 122 -13.52 52.00 25.07
N PRO A 123 -13.14 52.65 26.18
CA PRO A 123 -14.11 53.22 27.09
C PRO A 123 -15.09 54.09 26.30
N PRO A 124 -16.39 54.09 26.67
CA PRO A 124 -17.41 54.86 25.96
C PRO A 124 -16.91 56.29 25.79
N PRO A 125 -17.10 56.92 24.60
CA PRO A 125 -16.57 58.25 24.33
C PRO A 125 -17.05 59.20 25.43
N VAL A 126 -16.09 59.66 26.23
CA VAL A 126 -16.36 60.57 27.33
C VAL A 126 -17.01 61.82 26.76
N ARG A 127 -18.20 62.12 27.25
CA ARG A 127 -18.96 63.31 26.87
C ARG A 127 -18.23 64.54 27.43
N TRP A 128 -17.38 65.15 26.63
CA TRP A 128 -16.49 66.27 27.00
C TRP A 128 -17.21 67.47 27.65
N TRP A 129 -18.51 67.65 27.38
CA TRP A 129 -19.38 68.65 27.98
C TRP A 129 -19.71 68.40 29.47
N GLN A 130 -19.48 67.20 30.01
CA GLN A 130 -19.76 66.90 31.43
C GLN A 130 -18.66 67.39 32.39
N PHE A 131 -17.51 67.81 31.87
CA PHE A 131 -16.40 68.34 32.68
C PHE A 131 -16.49 69.86 32.94
N TRP A 132 -17.51 70.53 32.40
CA TRP A 132 -17.73 71.98 32.53
C TRP A 132 -18.92 72.31 33.45
N LYS A 133 -19.08 71.56 34.55
CA LYS A 133 -20.03 71.85 35.63
C LYS A 133 -19.25 72.15 36.91
#